data_AF-A0A4Y4WU24-F1
#
_entry.id   AF-A0A4Y4WU24-F1
#
_cell.length_a   1.000
_cell.length_b   1.000
_cell.length_c   1.000
_cell.angle_alpha   90.00
_cell.angle_beta   90.00
_cell.angle_gamma   90.00
#
_symmetry.space_group_name_H-M   'P 1'
#
loop_
_entity.id
_entity.type
_entity.pdbx_description
1 polymer ?
#
loop_
_entity_poly.entity_id
_entity_poly.type
_entity_poly.pdbx_seq_one_letter_code
_entity_poly.pdbx_strand_id
1 'polypeptide(L)'
;PPKERKWKKSSELDHAIKHHLNARGLSFSSVIAQQARMNVERALKDAFKVKNRGFPKFKNSKSAKQSFLWNNQGFSIKESDGERFKIFTLMKMPLLMRMHRDFPPNFKVKQISISCRHRKYFVSFSVEYEQDITPIKNPKNGVGLDLN
;
A
#
# COMPACT_ATOMS: atom_id res chain seq x y z
N PRO A 1 43.50 3.12 -1.46
CA PRO A 1 42.44 2.46 -2.26
C PRO A 1 41.05 2.58 -1.60
N PRO A 2 39.99 2.98 -2.32
CA PRO A 2 38.63 2.92 -1.80
C PRO A 2 38.32 1.45 -1.46
N LYS A 3 37.93 1.17 -0.20
CA LYS A 3 37.54 -0.18 0.20
C LYS A 3 36.38 -0.64 -0.67
N GLU A 4 36.53 -1.81 -1.29
CA GLU A 4 35.50 -2.41 -2.12
C GLU A 4 34.25 -2.65 -1.26
N ARG A 5 33.13 -2.02 -1.65
CA ARG A 5 31.89 -2.09 -0.88
C ARG A 5 31.24 -3.46 -1.12
N LYS A 6 31.47 -4.41 -0.21
CA LYS A 6 30.78 -5.70 -0.22
C LYS A 6 29.36 -5.55 0.33
N TRP A 7 28.37 -5.65 -0.55
CA TRP A 7 26.96 -5.61 -0.16
C TRP A 7 26.53 -6.96 0.43
N LYS A 8 25.75 -6.91 1.52
CA LYS A 8 25.17 -8.12 2.12
C LYS A 8 24.19 -8.79 1.16
N LYS A 9 24.16 -10.12 1.18
CA LYS A 9 23.15 -10.89 0.42
C LYS A 9 21.75 -10.65 1.00
N SER A 10 20.71 -10.84 0.20
CA SER A 10 19.31 -10.66 0.64
C SER A 10 18.97 -11.52 1.88
N SER A 11 19.47 -12.75 1.92
CA SER A 11 19.30 -13.65 3.07
C SER A 11 19.95 -13.12 4.36
N GLU A 12 21.13 -12.49 4.27
CA GLU A 12 21.83 -11.90 5.41
C GLU A 12 21.08 -10.68 5.95
N LEU A 13 20.50 -9.87 5.06
CA LEU A 13 19.63 -8.76 5.43
C LEU A 13 18.38 -9.25 6.15
N ASP A 14 17.76 -10.32 5.67
CA ASP A 14 16.59 -10.91 6.32
C ASP A 14 16.89 -11.47 7.71
N HIS A 15 18.06 -12.11 7.91
CA HIS A 15 18.49 -12.56 9.23
C HIS A 15 18.67 -11.37 10.19
N ALA A 16 19.29 -10.29 9.72
CA ALA A 16 19.42 -9.07 10.52
C ALA A 16 18.05 -8.46 10.87
N ILE A 17 17.12 -8.39 9.91
CA ILE A 17 15.76 -7.89 10.13
C ILE A 17 15.04 -8.75 11.17
N LYS A 18 15.09 -10.09 11.03
CA LYS A 18 14.49 -11.03 12.00
C LYS A 18 15.05 -10.81 13.40
N HIS A 19 16.37 -10.75 13.53
CA HIS A 19 17.04 -10.50 14.81
C HIS A 19 16.57 -9.19 15.46
N HIS A 20 16.54 -8.09 14.70
CA HIS A 20 16.10 -6.79 15.22
C HIS A 20 14.60 -6.71 15.55
N LEU A 21 13.74 -7.42 14.81
CA LEU A 21 12.32 -7.51 15.13
C LEU A 21 12.08 -8.32 16.40
N ASN A 22 12.75 -9.48 16.54
CA ASN A 22 12.66 -10.31 17.73
C ASN A 22 13.14 -9.57 18.99
N ALA A 23 14.24 -8.81 18.88
CA ALA A 23 14.74 -7.98 19.98
C ALA A 23 13.75 -6.90 20.44
N ARG A 24 12.73 -6.57 19.62
CA ARG A 24 11.67 -5.62 19.93
C ARG A 24 10.32 -6.29 20.24
N GLY A 25 10.28 -7.62 20.33
CA GLY A 25 9.04 -8.37 20.52
C GLY A 25 8.09 -8.32 19.32
N LEU A 26 8.59 -8.00 18.11
CA LEU A 26 7.80 -7.91 16.89
C LEU A 26 7.96 -9.18 16.06
N SER A 27 6.84 -9.72 15.57
CA SER A 27 6.88 -10.91 14.71
C SER A 27 7.27 -10.56 13.27
N PHE A 28 8.30 -11.24 12.76
CA PHE A 28 8.68 -11.20 11.34
C PHE A 28 7.56 -11.73 10.43
N SER A 29 6.75 -12.69 10.89
CA SER A 29 5.67 -13.28 10.07
C SER A 29 4.42 -12.39 9.96
N SER A 30 4.37 -11.26 10.65
CA SER A 30 3.25 -10.34 10.54
C SER A 30 3.13 -9.73 9.14
N VAL A 31 1.89 -9.55 8.68
CA VAL A 31 1.57 -8.96 7.36
C VAL A 31 2.25 -7.59 7.20
N ILE A 32 2.21 -6.77 8.25
CA ILE A 32 2.79 -5.42 8.26
C ILE A 32 4.32 -5.48 8.10
N ALA A 33 5.00 -6.38 8.83
CA ALA A 33 6.45 -6.51 8.75
C ALA A 33 6.89 -6.98 7.35
N GLN A 34 6.21 -7.98 6.78
CA GLN A 34 6.48 -8.46 5.43
C GLN A 34 6.26 -7.37 4.38
N GLN A 35 5.17 -6.62 4.50
CA GLN A 35 4.87 -5.55 3.56
C GLN A 35 5.83 -4.36 3.68
N ALA A 36 6.28 -4.03 4.90
CA ALA A 36 7.31 -3.04 5.13
C ALA A 36 8.65 -3.47 4.51
N ARG A 37 9.03 -4.74 4.67
CA ARG A 37 10.23 -5.33 4.05
C ARG A 37 10.19 -5.19 2.52
N MET A 38 9.10 -5.62 1.88
CA MET A 38 8.93 -5.50 0.43
C MET A 38 8.99 -4.04 -0.06
N ASN A 39 8.41 -3.11 0.71
CA ASN A 39 8.44 -1.68 0.37
C ASN A 39 9.85 -1.09 0.46
N VAL A 40 10.61 -1.44 1.50
CA VAL A 40 12.00 -0.98 1.67
C VAL A 40 12.88 -1.56 0.57
N GLU A 41 12.75 -2.84 0.25
CA GLU A 41 13.50 -3.48 -0.83
C GLU A 41 13.24 -2.78 -2.18
N ARG A 42 11.97 -2.51 -2.50
CA ARG A 42 11.61 -1.77 -3.71
C ARG A 42 12.19 -0.36 -3.71
N ALA A 43 12.01 0.39 -2.62
CA ALA A 43 12.50 1.77 -2.53
C ALA A 43 14.03 1.85 -2.63
N LEU A 44 14.75 0.86 -2.07
CA LEU A 44 16.19 0.77 -2.16
C LEU A 44 16.65 0.44 -3.60
N LYS A 45 16.02 -0.53 -4.26
CA LYS A 45 16.29 -0.83 -5.69
C LYS A 45 16.04 0.39 -6.56
N ASP A 46 14.94 1.09 -6.33
CA ASP A 46 14.56 2.29 -7.07
C ASP A 46 15.55 3.44 -6.87
N ALA A 47 16.15 3.58 -5.68
CA ALA A 47 17.17 4.61 -5.41
C ALA A 47 18.44 4.44 -6.25
N PHE A 48 18.76 3.22 -6.67
CA PHE A 48 19.89 2.94 -7.56
C PHE A 48 19.51 3.00 -9.04
N LYS A 49 18.26 2.69 -9.38
CA LYS A 49 17.80 2.63 -10.78
C LYS A 49 17.31 3.97 -11.33
N VAL A 50 16.61 4.76 -10.51
CA VAL A 50 15.91 5.97 -10.96
C VAL A 50 16.76 7.20 -10.68
N LYS A 51 17.15 7.91 -11.75
CA LYS A 51 17.90 9.17 -11.65
C LYS A 51 17.12 10.19 -10.82
N ASN A 52 17.82 10.96 -9.99
CA ASN A 52 17.26 12.03 -9.13
C ASN A 52 16.25 11.61 -8.04
N ARG A 53 16.04 10.31 -7.78
CA ARG A 53 15.09 9.86 -6.75
C ARG A 53 15.63 9.99 -5.32
N GLY A 54 16.96 9.94 -5.16
CA GLY A 54 17.64 9.97 -3.87
C GLY A 54 17.46 8.68 -3.05
N PHE A 55 18.14 8.60 -1.92
CA PHE A 55 18.07 7.44 -1.02
C PHE A 55 16.77 7.45 -0.19
N PRO A 56 16.12 6.29 0.07
CA PRO A 56 14.91 6.24 0.87
C PRO A 56 15.14 6.78 2.28
N LYS A 57 14.16 7.53 2.78
CA LYS A 57 14.15 8.06 4.15
C LYS A 57 13.26 7.19 5.04
N PHE A 58 13.63 7.08 6.31
CA PHE A 58 12.78 6.41 7.30
C PHE A 58 11.45 7.13 7.48
N LYS A 59 10.38 6.36 7.72
CA LYS A 59 9.08 6.94 8.10
C LYS A 59 9.20 7.57 9.48
N ASN A 60 8.76 8.82 9.61
CA ASN A 60 8.73 9.52 10.89
C ASN A 60 7.43 9.19 11.64
N SER A 61 7.53 8.62 12.84
CA SER A 61 6.37 8.34 13.69
C SER A 61 5.68 9.61 14.21
N LYS A 62 6.40 10.73 14.31
CA LYS A 62 5.84 12.03 14.73
C LYS A 62 5.06 12.75 13.63
N SER A 63 5.09 12.22 12.40
CA SER A 63 4.34 12.79 11.28
C SER A 63 2.83 12.66 11.52
N ALA A 64 2.08 13.73 11.26
CA ALA A 64 0.61 13.69 11.23
C ALA A 64 0.07 12.81 10.09
N LYS A 65 0.90 12.49 9.10
CA LYS A 65 0.60 11.58 7.99
C LYS A 65 1.32 10.25 8.20
N GLN A 66 0.55 9.22 8.51
CA GLN A 66 1.04 7.86 8.73
C GLN A 66 0.28 6.90 7.83
N SER A 67 0.94 5.83 7.40
CA SER A 67 0.27 4.76 6.66
C SER A 67 1.04 3.45 6.72
N PHE A 68 0.28 2.36 6.63
CA PHE A 68 0.81 1.03 6.40
C PHE A 68 -0.03 0.32 5.34
N LEU A 69 0.61 -0.66 4.74
CA LEU A 69 0.00 -1.51 3.74
C LEU A 69 -0.32 -2.86 4.37
N TRP A 70 -1.34 -3.50 3.86
CA TRP A 70 -1.82 -4.79 4.31
C TRP A 70 -2.24 -5.63 3.10
N ASN A 71 -2.06 -6.94 3.16
CA ASN A 71 -2.28 -7.83 2.02
C ASN A 71 -3.78 -8.05 1.74
N ASN A 72 -4.10 -8.96 0.84
CA ASN A 72 -5.48 -9.32 0.50
C ASN A 72 -6.16 -10.28 1.50
N GLN A 73 -5.60 -10.47 2.70
CA GLN A 73 -6.07 -11.46 3.68
C GLN A 73 -6.54 -10.83 4.98
N GLY A 74 -7.38 -11.55 5.71
CA GLY A 74 -7.77 -11.16 7.07
C GLY A 74 -8.56 -9.86 7.12
N PHE A 75 -9.26 -9.48 6.06
CA PHE A 75 -10.27 -8.43 6.11
C PHE A 75 -11.54 -8.86 5.39
N SER A 76 -12.65 -8.26 5.76
CA SER A 76 -13.93 -8.40 5.07
C SER A 76 -14.68 -7.07 5.08
N ILE A 77 -15.58 -6.92 4.11
CA ILE A 77 -16.46 -5.76 3.99
C ILE A 77 -17.87 -6.32 3.97
N LYS A 78 -18.66 -5.94 4.96
CA LYS A 78 -20.09 -6.25 5.02
C LYS A 78 -20.87 -4.98 4.71
N GLU A 79 -21.91 -5.12 3.90
CA GLU A 79 -22.90 -4.06 3.69
C GLU A 79 -23.61 -3.77 5.03
N SER A 80 -23.92 -2.50 5.28
CA SER A 80 -24.78 -2.06 6.39
C SER A 80 -26.06 -1.50 5.80
N ASP A 81 -27.12 -1.40 6.60
CA ASP A 81 -28.45 -0.93 6.17
C ASP A 81 -28.48 0.46 5.48
N GLY A 82 -27.41 1.27 5.61
CA GLY A 82 -27.28 2.53 4.88
C GLY A 82 -26.35 2.41 3.67
N GLU A 83 -26.81 2.85 2.49
CA GLU A 83 -26.14 2.71 1.17
C GLU A 83 -24.63 3.03 1.13
N ARG A 84 -24.14 3.93 2.00
CA ARG A 84 -22.74 4.39 1.98
C ARG A 84 -21.91 3.92 3.18
N PHE A 85 -22.52 3.36 4.22
CA PHE A 85 -21.79 2.89 5.39
C PHE A 85 -21.60 1.39 5.29
N LYS A 86 -20.37 0.93 5.50
CA LYS A 86 -20.02 -0.49 5.44
C LYS A 86 -19.23 -0.86 6.68
N ILE A 87 -19.37 -2.10 7.12
CA ILE A 87 -18.58 -2.65 8.21
C ILE A 87 -17.32 -3.28 7.61
N PHE A 88 -16.20 -2.58 7.77
CA PHE A 88 -14.88 -3.08 7.44
C PHE A 88 -14.32 -3.85 8.64
N THR A 89 -14.23 -5.16 8.54
CA THR A 89 -13.60 -5.97 9.59
C THR A 89 -12.16 -6.22 9.22
N LEU A 90 -11.22 -5.82 10.07
CA LEU A 90 -9.81 -6.16 9.94
C LEU A 90 -9.44 -7.13 11.06
N MET A 91 -8.96 -8.32 10.69
CA MET A 91 -8.75 -9.48 11.55
C MET A 91 -10.04 -9.88 12.27
N LYS A 92 -10.25 -9.37 13.48
CA LYS A 92 -11.45 -9.60 14.30
C LYS A 92 -12.09 -8.28 14.79
N MET A 93 -11.58 -7.15 14.31
CA MET A 93 -12.04 -5.83 14.73
C MET A 93 -12.97 -5.24 13.68
N PRO A 94 -14.28 -5.12 13.96
CA PRO A 94 -15.21 -4.43 13.09
C PRO A 94 -15.01 -2.91 13.21
N LEU A 95 -14.94 -2.24 12.06
CA LEU A 95 -14.81 -0.80 11.95
C LEU A 95 -15.89 -0.27 11.01
N LEU A 96 -16.60 0.77 11.45
CA LEU A 96 -17.52 1.49 10.57
C LEU A 96 -16.70 2.33 9.59
N MET A 97 -16.93 2.15 8.28
CA MET A 97 -16.35 2.99 7.25
C MET A 97 -17.42 3.57 6.35
N ARG A 98 -17.19 4.78 5.83
CA ARG A 98 -17.99 5.37 4.76
C ARG A 98 -17.30 5.13 3.43
N MET A 99 -17.91 4.34 2.56
CA MET A 99 -17.38 4.03 1.24
C MET A 99 -17.73 5.14 0.25
N HIS A 100 -16.74 5.63 -0.50
CA HIS A 100 -16.95 6.74 -1.45
C HIS A 100 -17.51 6.26 -2.79
N ARG A 101 -17.17 5.05 -3.21
CA ARG A 101 -17.60 4.41 -4.47
C ARG A 101 -17.67 2.92 -4.24
N ASP A 102 -18.63 2.26 -4.87
CA ASP A 102 -18.68 0.80 -4.91
C ASP A 102 -17.55 0.21 -5.74
N PHE A 103 -17.29 -1.07 -5.52
CA PHE A 103 -16.32 -1.79 -6.33
C PHE A 103 -16.89 -2.07 -7.73
N PRO A 104 -16.04 -2.08 -8.76
CA PRO A 104 -16.45 -2.51 -10.10
C PRO A 104 -16.90 -3.99 -10.09
N PRO A 105 -17.69 -4.44 -11.08
CA PRO A 105 -18.03 -5.86 -11.19
C PRO A 105 -16.78 -6.73 -11.38
N ASN A 106 -16.85 -7.99 -10.92
CA ASN A 106 -15.78 -9.00 -11.04
C ASN A 106 -14.41 -8.56 -10.48
N PHE A 107 -14.42 -7.71 -9.46
CA PHE A 107 -13.20 -7.14 -8.90
C PHE A 107 -12.43 -8.13 -8.01
N LYS A 108 -11.11 -7.93 -7.96
CA LYS A 108 -10.19 -8.60 -7.03
C LYS A 108 -9.35 -7.58 -6.27
N VAL A 109 -9.46 -7.58 -4.94
CA VAL A 109 -8.60 -6.74 -4.09
C VAL A 109 -7.22 -7.39 -3.94
N LYS A 110 -6.16 -6.65 -4.27
CA LYS A 110 -4.76 -7.10 -4.15
C LYS A 110 -4.12 -6.68 -2.83
N GLN A 111 -4.43 -5.47 -2.39
CA GLN A 111 -3.80 -4.83 -1.26
C GLN A 111 -4.72 -3.77 -0.69
N ILE A 112 -4.62 -3.53 0.61
CA ILE A 112 -5.24 -2.39 1.26
C ILE A 112 -4.17 -1.48 1.86
N SER A 113 -4.43 -0.18 1.87
CA SER A 113 -3.59 0.83 2.49
C SER A 113 -4.42 1.54 3.55
N ILE A 114 -3.96 1.47 4.80
CA ILE A 114 -4.60 2.18 5.91
C ILE A 114 -3.73 3.39 6.21
N SER A 115 -4.35 4.56 6.18
CA SER A 115 -3.65 5.82 6.42
C SER A 115 -4.38 6.68 7.45
N CYS A 116 -3.60 7.41 8.24
CA CYS A 116 -4.07 8.44 9.14
C CYS A 116 -3.58 9.79 8.62
N ARG A 117 -4.51 10.74 8.48
CA ARG A 117 -4.22 12.15 8.19
C ARG A 117 -5.12 13.03 9.04
N HIS A 118 -4.54 13.98 9.77
CA HIS A 118 -5.29 14.92 10.62
C HIS A 118 -6.31 14.21 11.53
N ARG A 119 -5.90 13.14 12.22
CA ARG A 119 -6.75 12.28 13.09
C ARG A 119 -7.93 11.59 12.39
N LYS A 120 -7.99 11.61 11.06
CA LYS A 120 -8.95 10.84 10.26
C LYS A 120 -8.28 9.63 9.65
N TYR A 121 -8.96 8.50 9.70
CA TYR A 121 -8.50 7.24 9.11
C TYR A 121 -9.15 7.02 7.75
N PHE A 122 -8.35 6.54 6.81
CA PHE A 122 -8.78 6.23 5.45
C PHE A 122 -8.27 4.85 5.07
N VAL A 123 -9.14 4.10 4.40
CA VAL A 123 -8.79 2.81 3.78
C VAL A 123 -8.81 3.01 2.28
N SER A 124 -7.73 2.63 1.60
CA SER A 124 -7.64 2.61 0.14
C SER A 124 -7.47 1.18 -0.33
N PHE A 125 -8.24 0.79 -1.33
CA PHE A 125 -8.21 -0.55 -1.90
C PHE A 125 -7.51 -0.51 -3.25
N SER A 126 -6.49 -1.33 -3.41
CA SER A 126 -5.88 -1.62 -4.72
C SER A 126 -6.64 -2.77 -5.34
N VAL A 127 -7.38 -2.47 -6.41
CA VAL A 127 -8.34 -3.37 -7.04
C VAL A 127 -7.91 -3.63 -8.48
N GLU A 128 -7.93 -4.90 -8.87
CA GLU A 128 -7.79 -5.37 -10.26
C GLU A 128 -9.17 -5.80 -10.75
N TYR A 129 -9.57 -5.37 -11.93
CA TYR A 129 -10.84 -5.74 -12.56
C TYR A 129 -10.69 -5.67 -14.08
N GLU A 130 -11.46 -6.47 -14.80
CA GLU A 130 -11.52 -6.44 -16.25
C GLU A 130 -12.58 -5.41 -16.69
N GLN A 131 -12.26 -4.65 -17.74
CA GLN A 131 -13.17 -3.66 -18.30
C GLN A 131 -13.11 -3.71 -19.82
N ASP A 132 -14.24 -4.02 -20.44
CA ASP A 132 -14.38 -3.90 -21.89
C ASP A 132 -14.48 -2.42 -22.26
N ILE A 133 -13.41 -1.91 -22.86
CA ILE A 133 -13.36 -0.54 -23.36
C ILE A 133 -13.86 -0.56 -24.80
N THR A 134 -15.12 -0.19 -25.01
CA THR A 134 -15.64 0.06 -26.36
C THR A 134 -15.17 1.44 -26.82
N PRO A 135 -14.30 1.53 -27.85
CA PRO A 135 -13.86 2.82 -28.35
C PRO A 135 -15.04 3.58 -28.95
N ILE A 136 -15.22 4.84 -28.53
CA ILE A 136 -16.26 5.71 -29.06
C ILE A 136 -15.88 6.08 -30.49
N LYS A 137 -16.62 5.59 -31.48
CA LYS A 137 -16.29 5.79 -32.91
C LYS A 137 -16.43 7.25 -33.35
N ASN A 138 -17.46 7.97 -32.87
CA ASN A 138 -17.72 9.38 -33.24
C ASN A 138 -18.00 10.22 -31.97
N PRO A 139 -16.96 10.80 -31.32
CA PRO A 139 -17.17 11.71 -30.20
C PRO A 139 -17.78 13.04 -30.70
N LYS A 140 -18.91 13.46 -30.10
CA LYS A 140 -19.58 14.73 -30.46
C LYS A 140 -18.82 15.98 -29.98
N ASN A 141 -18.06 15.84 -28.90
CA ASN A 141 -17.31 16.93 -28.27
C ASN A 141 -15.83 16.52 -28.15
N GLY A 142 -14.91 17.42 -28.48
CA GLY A 142 -13.47 17.25 -28.29
C GLY A 142 -12.97 18.04 -27.08
N VAL A 143 -12.09 17.44 -26.28
CA VAL A 143 -11.34 18.14 -25.23
C VAL A 143 -9.90 18.28 -25.71
N GLY A 144 -9.43 19.51 -25.90
CA GLY A 144 -8.02 19.79 -26.15
C GLY A 144 -7.24 19.78 -24.84
N LEU A 145 -6.21 18.95 -24.75
CA LEU A 145 -5.25 18.99 -23.65
C LEU A 145 -4.02 19.76 -24.14
N ASP A 146 -3.93 21.02 -23.74
CA ASP A 146 -2.71 21.81 -23.92
C ASP A 146 -1.84 21.66 -22.67
N LEU A 147 -0.59 21.24 -22.86
CA LEU A 147 0.37 21.03 -21.79
C LEU A 147 1.40 22.17 -21.88
N ASN A 148 1.15 23.24 -21.13
CA ASN A 148 2.11 24.33 -20.91
C ASN A 148 3.32 23.88 -20.07
#